data_AF-A0A497YLZ4-F1
#
_entry.id   AF-A0A497YLZ4-F1
#
_cell.length_a   1.000
_cell.length_b   1.000
_cell.length_c   1.000
_cell.angle_alpha   90.00
_cell.angle_beta   90.00
_cell.angle_gamma   90.00
#
_symmetry.space_group_name_H-M   'P 1'
#
loop_
_entity.id
_entity.type
_entity.pdbx_description
1 polymer ?
#
loop_
_entity_poly.entity_id
_entity_poly.type
_entity_poly.pdbx_seq_one_letter_code
_entity_poly.pdbx_strand_id
1 'polypeptide(L)'
;MEKHNGLTCPFCQSEMKKGFIQSGTRLAWVPKVSKLSAEPSLTKGSVLLSEQSRFSINHVDAFLCESCKKVIIDYESNEQEQ
;
A
#
# COMPACT_ATOMS: atom_id res chain seq x y z
N MET A 1 -21.83 -7.42 2.89
CA MET A 1 -20.65 -7.27 2.03
C MET A 1 -19.63 -8.27 2.53
N GLU A 2 -19.29 -9.27 1.70
CA GLU A 2 -18.28 -10.26 2.06
C GLU A 2 -16.94 -9.54 2.16
N LYS A 3 -16.29 -9.65 3.32
CA LYS A 3 -14.91 -9.18 3.51
C LYS A 3 -14.03 -10.08 2.66
N HIS A 4 -13.54 -9.58 1.53
CA HIS A 4 -12.52 -10.28 0.77
C HIS A 4 -11.26 -10.34 1.64
N ASN A 5 -10.98 -11.50 2.23
CA ASN A 5 -9.67 -11.75 2.81
C ASN A 5 -8.68 -11.67 1.63
N GLY A 6 -7.77 -10.69 1.61
CA GLY A 6 -6.85 -10.34 0.51
C GLY A 6 -5.90 -11.43 -0.01
N LEU A 7 -6.22 -12.70 0.20
CA LEU A 7 -5.48 -13.90 -0.18
C LEU A 7 -5.80 -14.38 -1.60
N THR A 8 -6.81 -13.81 -2.29
CA THR A 8 -7.19 -14.21 -3.64
C THR A 8 -7.21 -13.01 -4.59
N CYS A 9 -6.56 -13.17 -5.75
CA CYS A 9 -6.45 -12.12 -6.76
C CYS A 9 -7.83 -11.81 -7.36
N PRO A 10 -8.31 -10.55 -7.31
CA PRO A 10 -9.63 -10.20 -7.84
C PRO A 10 -9.69 -10.25 -9.37
N PHE A 11 -8.55 -10.38 -10.05
CA PHE A 11 -8.46 -10.37 -11.52
C PHE A 11 -8.43 -11.77 -12.12
N CYS A 12 -7.73 -12.73 -11.48
CA CYS A 12 -7.54 -14.08 -12.01
C CYS A 12 -7.89 -15.19 -11.02
N GLN A 13 -8.39 -14.84 -9.82
CA GLN A 13 -8.81 -15.77 -8.77
C GLN A 13 -7.70 -16.72 -8.27
N SER A 14 -6.44 -16.48 -8.64
CA SER A 14 -5.29 -17.21 -8.09
C SER A 14 -4.95 -16.72 -6.68
N GLU A 15 -4.34 -17.60 -5.89
CA GLU A 15 -3.79 -17.24 -4.58
C GLU A 15 -2.75 -16.12 -4.68
N MET A 16 -2.74 -15.23 -3.69
CA MET A 16 -1.79 -14.12 -3.59
C MET A 16 -0.83 -14.33 -2.42
N LYS A 17 0.42 -13.87 -2.59
CA LYS A 17 1.44 -13.90 -1.55
C LYS A 17 1.41 -12.60 -0.75
N LYS A 18 1.22 -12.69 0.56
CA LYS A 18 1.42 -11.53 1.46
C LYS A 18 2.90 -11.15 1.51
N GLY A 19 3.17 -9.85 1.49
CA GLY A 19 4.49 -9.25 1.65
C GLY A 19 4.38 -7.79 2.06
N PHE A 20 5.45 -7.03 1.84
CA PHE A 20 5.53 -5.62 2.23
C PHE A 20 6.14 -4.78 1.11
N ILE A 21 5.66 -3.54 0.96
CA ILE A 21 6.40 -2.49 0.25
C ILE A 21 7.09 -1.65 1.32
N GLN A 22 8.40 -1.43 1.18
CA GLN A 22 9.21 -0.69 2.13
C GLN A 22 9.85 0.55 1.50
N SER A 23 9.97 1.63 2.27
CA SER A 23 10.64 2.86 1.87
C SER A 23 11.30 3.57 3.07
N GLY A 24 12.37 4.30 2.81
CA GLY A 24 12.98 5.19 3.81
C GLY A 24 12.12 6.43 4.13
N THR A 25 11.16 6.76 3.27
CA THR A 25 10.17 7.83 3.45
C THR A 25 8.78 7.24 3.62
N ARG A 26 7.77 8.06 3.97
CA ARG A 26 6.38 7.59 4.05
C ARG A 26 5.90 7.10 2.69
N LEU A 27 5.02 6.10 2.68
CA LEU A 27 4.35 5.62 1.47
C LEU A 27 2.97 6.27 1.38
N ALA A 28 2.64 6.78 0.21
CA ALA A 28 1.32 7.35 -0.05
C ALA A 28 0.94 7.15 -1.52
N TRP A 29 -0.35 6.91 -1.76
CA TRP A 29 -0.94 7.16 -3.07
C TRP A 29 -1.05 8.67 -3.26
N VAL A 30 -0.44 9.18 -4.32
CA VAL A 30 -0.51 10.59 -4.68
C VAL A 30 -1.10 10.75 -6.08
N PRO A 31 -2.03 11.70 -6.30
CA PRO A 31 -2.54 11.99 -7.64
C PRO A 31 -1.46 12.48 -8.61
N LYS A 32 -0.36 13.03 -8.07
CA LYS A 32 0.78 13.53 -8.84
C LYS A 32 2.08 13.26 -8.09
N VAL A 33 3.03 12.64 -8.79
CA VAL A 33 4.38 12.36 -8.25
C VAL A 33 5.17 13.67 -8.15
N SER A 34 5.86 13.86 -7.03
CA SER A 34 6.81 14.96 -6.85
C SER A 34 8.05 14.73 -7.71
N LYS A 35 8.47 15.75 -8.48
CA LYS A 35 9.69 15.67 -9.29
C LYS A 35 10.96 16.08 -8.54
N LEU A 36 10.80 16.70 -7.36
CA LEU A 36 11.89 17.38 -6.64
C LEU A 36 12.06 16.88 -5.20
N SER A 37 11.20 15.99 -4.72
CA SER A 37 11.29 15.43 -3.37
C SER A 37 11.01 13.93 -3.40
N ALA A 38 11.80 13.16 -2.66
CA ALA A 38 11.54 11.75 -2.39
C ALA A 38 10.35 11.57 -1.42
N GLU A 39 10.01 12.61 -0.68
CA GLU A 39 8.87 12.59 0.25
C GLU A 39 7.57 12.91 -0.52
N PRO A 40 6.54 12.05 -0.44
CA PRO A 40 5.28 12.30 -1.13
C PRO A 40 4.55 13.51 -0.57
N SER A 41 4.14 14.44 -1.44
CA SER A 41 3.33 15.59 -1.04
C SER A 41 1.88 15.16 -0.81
N LEU A 42 1.42 15.19 0.45
CA LEU A 42 0.05 14.85 0.82
C LEU A 42 -0.86 16.03 0.46
N THR A 43 -1.52 15.92 -0.69
CA THR A 43 -2.44 16.95 -1.21
C THR A 43 -3.87 16.40 -1.23
N LYS A 44 -4.85 17.22 -1.64
CA LYS A 44 -6.23 16.75 -1.76
C LYS A 44 -6.30 15.52 -2.68
N GLY A 45 -6.85 14.42 -2.16
CA GLY A 45 -6.95 13.14 -2.88
C GLY A 45 -5.76 12.19 -2.69
N SER A 46 -4.77 12.56 -1.87
CA SER A 46 -3.74 11.64 -1.40
C SER A 46 -4.30 10.66 -0.37
N VAL A 47 -3.77 9.44 -0.35
CA VAL A 47 -4.03 8.43 0.68
C VAL A 47 -2.70 8.02 1.29
N LEU A 48 -2.56 8.18 2.60
CA LEU A 48 -1.37 7.70 3.32
C LEU A 48 -1.47 6.17 3.44
N LEU A 49 -0.41 5.46 3.06
CA LEU A 49 -0.40 4.00 2.99
C LEU A 49 0.40 3.35 4.12
N SER A 50 1.39 4.04 4.68
CA SER A 50 2.20 3.53 5.79
C SER A 50 2.03 4.37 7.05
N GLU A 51 2.20 3.75 8.21
CA GLU A 51 2.43 4.47 9.47
C GLU A 51 3.64 5.40 9.31
N GLN A 52 3.57 6.58 9.94
CA GLN A 52 4.67 7.54 9.91
C GLN A 52 5.57 7.31 11.12
N SER A 53 6.67 6.61 10.91
CA SER A 53 7.73 6.52 11.92
C SER A 53 8.93 7.37 11.54
N ARG A 54 9.44 8.16 12.50
CA ARG A 54 10.72 8.87 12.34
C ARG A 54 11.92 8.02 12.77
N PHE A 55 11.66 6.84 13.36
CA PHE A 55 12.67 6.01 14.00
C PHE A 55 12.73 4.57 13.45
N SER A 56 11.88 4.23 12.47
CA SER A 56 11.87 2.93 11.80
C SER A 56 11.59 3.09 10.31
N ILE A 57 11.90 2.05 9.54
CA ILE A 57 11.60 2.01 8.11
C ILE A 57 10.08 1.97 7.91
N ASN A 58 9.59 2.76 6.96
CA ASN A 58 8.16 2.81 6.68
C ASN A 58 7.82 1.64 5.74
N HIS A 59 6.70 0.98 6.00
CA HIS A 59 6.21 -0.09 5.17
C HIS A 59 4.68 -0.14 5.14
N VAL A 60 4.15 -0.86 4.16
CA VAL A 60 2.73 -1.21 4.07
C VAL A 60 2.59 -2.67 3.65
N ASP A 61 1.60 -3.35 4.23
CA ASP A 61 1.18 -4.68 3.81
C ASP A 61 0.71 -4.66 2.34
N ALA A 62 1.14 -5.66 1.59
CA ALA A 62 0.77 -5.80 0.19
C ALA A 62 0.62 -7.26 -0.21
N PHE A 63 -0.15 -7.49 -1.26
CA PHE A 63 -0.42 -8.82 -1.80
C PHE A 63 0.08 -8.90 -3.25
N LEU A 64 0.98 -9.84 -3.52
CA LEU A 64 1.53 -10.09 -4.85
C LEU A 64 0.77 -11.23 -5.53
N CYS A 65 0.15 -10.95 -6.67
CA CYS A 65 -0.30 -11.98 -7.60
C CYS A 65 0.75 -12.20 -8.68
N GLU A 66 1.44 -13.34 -8.63
CA GLU A 66 2.48 -13.70 -9.61
C GLU A 66 1.92 -14.03 -10.99
N SER A 67 0.66 -14.49 -11.08
CA SER A 67 -0.01 -14.78 -12.37
C SER A 67 -0.32 -13.49 -13.12
N CYS A 68 -0.92 -12.50 -12.44
CA CYS A 68 -1.30 -11.22 -13.03
C CYS A 68 -0.18 -10.18 -13.07
N LYS A 69 0.94 -10.43 -12.38
CA LYS A 69 2.03 -9.48 -12.13
C LYS A 69 1.53 -8.17 -11.49
N LYS A 70 0.64 -8.30 -10.51
CA LYS A 70 0.01 -7.17 -9.79
C LYS A 70 0.37 -7.21 -8.32
N VAL A 71 0.56 -6.04 -7.73
CA VAL A 71 0.65 -5.82 -6.29
C VAL A 71 -0.60 -5.03 -5.88
N ILE A 72 -1.30 -5.52 -4.86
CA ILE A 72 -2.51 -4.89 -4.32
C ILE A 72 -2.22 -4.45 -2.89
N ILE A 73 -2.69 -3.26 -2.54
CA ILE A 73 -2.63 -2.69 -1.21
C ILE A 73 -4.06 -2.34 -0.82
N ASP A 74 -4.56 -2.96 0.23
CA ASP A 74 -5.88 -2.64 0.78
C ASP A 74 -5.72 -1.48 1.78
N TYR A 75 -6.04 -0.27 1.34
CA TYR A 75 -5.83 0.95 2.12
C TYR A 75 -6.91 1.18 3.20
N GLU A 76 -8.08 0.55 3.07
CA GLU A 76 -9.19 0.66 4.03
C GLU A 76 -8.85 -0.06 5.35
N SER A 77 -7.99 -1.08 5.32
CA SER A 77 -7.57 -1.85 6.49
C SER A 77 -6.47 -1.19 7.34
N ASN A 78 -5.89 -0.07 6.89
CA ASN A 78 -4.80 0.62 7.58
C ASN A 78 -5.27 1.74 8.54
N GLU A 79 -6.57 1.77 8.90
CA GLU A 79 -7.11 2.66 9.95
C GLU A 79 -7.00 2.07 11.39
N GLN A 80 -6.05 1.19 11.66
CA GLN A 80 -5.81 0.57 12.97
C GLN A 80 -4.31 0.75 13.27
N GLU A 81 -3.78 1.41 14.30
CA GLU A 81 -4.25 1.91 15.60
C GLU A 81 -3.60 3.29 15.85
N GLN A 82 -4.35 4.25 16.40
CA GLN A 82 -3.80 5.43 17.09
C GLN A 82 -3.83 5.20 18.59
#